data_AF-A0AAW5FS91-F1
#
_entry.id   AF-A0AAW5FS91-F1
#
_cell.length_a   1.000
_cell.length_b   1.000
_cell.length_c   1.000
_cell.angle_alpha   90.00
_cell.angle_beta   90.00
_cell.angle_gamma   90.00
#
_symmetry.space_group_name_H-M   'P 1'
#
loop_
_entity.id
_entity.type
_entity.pdbx_description
1 polymer ?
#
loop_
_entity_poly.entity_id
_entity_poly.type
_entity_poly.pdbx_seq_one_letter_code
_entity_poly.pdbx_strand_id
1 'polypeptide(L)'
;MLAVGLFAASSTLASFAKRVRPLFILALAAPVLWIALQVVPIPLRGLGNQIWATASAALHQPLADRFSVDVRETILALSHYNLVLAVALVTAVVTLDKHRAAQVLYVLVSITAVICISSIWRRSNPSGSWPAEQVWTGSAAAALGVLLSIAMGIRAVDQLRRPRRSLRSPTGPLAILSCAILSLIAYLSATLLCSGLTALIAVLLGATTILTVVAVRKWFFGVWGRAGVLATTAMFFAASFTFIPINRNADLTVALSTQTQAATERMLQDTHPIGTGAGTFVALLPIYGDVGMAAMRERPTAAAAVAVEMGRTFLCGLLIVTVISTCILFGRALSRNHDYLYPAVGAGASVSLTVLAFAENSLFELWTSLLVAGVYGLAFAQSLSATARDVESTLLRQLAQDASDRTTAPQRIPSPIFASPWILTRIALIVIGLLLAAQAAWIVSQSRPFGDRLPVASVAGSSEASTSALQSRRENAAAATVRLKSDRATDPQNIGRSTGLNAFSAVLEYSPLRGDAWLMLAALSKQHQTAYDTTSLLKMSYYTAPNALELIPLRLTVALGTDAAVKEPELRDLIRRDLKVAMTGRTALRPAVAAAYQSASADGRALAESSISELDPGYVQKLRPRGP
;
A
#
# COMPACT_ATOMS: atom_id res chain seq x y z
N MET A 1 27.00 20.77 18.90
CA MET A 1 25.71 21.00 19.59
C MET A 1 24.76 19.79 19.60
N LEU A 2 24.78 18.90 18.58
CA LEU A 2 23.98 17.65 18.55
C LEU A 2 24.53 16.48 19.41
N ALA A 3 25.78 16.56 19.90
CA ALA A 3 26.41 15.49 20.67
C ALA A 3 26.15 15.56 22.20
N VAL A 4 25.61 16.68 22.71
CA VAL A 4 25.44 16.89 24.16
C VAL A 4 24.05 16.43 24.67
N GLY A 5 23.08 16.21 23.77
CA GLY A 5 21.74 15.74 24.13
C GLY A 5 21.62 14.24 24.47
N LEU A 6 22.66 13.44 24.22
CA LEU A 6 22.64 11.98 24.41
C LEU A 6 22.99 11.52 25.83
N PHE A 7 23.37 12.44 26.72
CA PHE A 7 23.83 12.12 28.09
C PHE A 7 22.90 12.66 29.19
N ALA A 8 21.65 12.95 28.87
CA ALA A 8 20.74 13.55 29.83
C ALA A 8 20.13 12.48 30.77
N ALA A 9 20.25 12.74 32.08
CA ALA A 9 19.82 11.90 33.20
C ALA A 9 18.36 11.39 33.06
N SER A 10 18.03 10.27 33.69
CA SER A 10 16.75 9.54 33.60
C SER A 10 15.47 10.41 33.70
N SER A 11 15.52 11.57 34.37
CA SER A 11 14.43 12.56 34.47
C SER A 11 14.16 13.32 33.17
N THR A 12 15.19 13.60 32.37
CA THR A 12 15.07 14.27 31.05
C THR A 12 14.50 13.33 29.98
N LEU A 13 14.81 12.04 30.07
CA LEU A 13 14.28 11.00 29.18
C LEU A 13 12.79 10.73 29.46
N ALA A 14 12.35 10.86 30.71
CA ALA A 14 10.95 10.76 31.12
C ALA A 14 10.12 11.99 30.69
N SER A 15 10.67 13.21 30.81
CA SER A 15 10.02 14.43 30.30
C SER A 15 9.99 14.48 28.77
N PHE A 16 11.04 14.00 28.11
CA PHE A 16 11.06 13.78 26.65
C PHE A 16 10.00 12.76 26.23
N ALA A 17 9.87 11.63 26.93
CA ALA A 17 8.81 10.65 26.67
C ALA A 17 7.39 11.22 26.82
N LYS A 18 7.19 12.13 27.79
CA LYS A 18 5.92 12.85 27.98
C LYS A 18 5.64 13.83 26.83
N ARG A 19 6.68 14.48 26.30
CA ARG A 19 6.63 15.42 25.16
C ARG A 19 6.54 14.73 23.80
N VAL A 20 6.99 13.48 23.68
CA VAL A 20 6.91 12.65 22.47
C VAL A 20 5.53 11.98 22.31
N ARG A 21 4.75 11.83 23.39
CA ARG A 21 3.40 11.26 23.33
C ARG A 21 2.46 11.96 22.33
N PRO A 22 2.35 13.30 22.29
CA PRO A 22 1.56 13.98 21.25
C PRO A 22 2.19 13.84 19.87
N LEU A 23 3.53 13.85 19.74
CA LEU A 23 4.22 13.65 18.47
C LEU A 23 3.92 12.26 17.88
N PHE A 24 3.81 11.24 18.73
CA PHE A 24 3.46 9.89 18.32
C PHE A 24 2.01 9.78 17.86
N ILE A 25 1.07 10.40 18.58
CA ILE A 25 -0.33 10.48 18.15
C ILE A 25 -0.44 11.22 16.81
N LEU A 26 0.30 12.33 16.66
CA LEU A 26 0.35 13.08 15.42
C LEU A 26 0.97 12.25 14.28
N ALA A 27 2.05 11.51 14.53
CA ALA A 27 2.67 10.65 13.51
C ALA A 27 1.75 9.50 13.06
N LEU A 28 0.89 9.00 13.96
CA LEU A 28 -0.09 7.95 13.67
C LEU A 28 -1.33 8.50 12.94
N ALA A 29 -1.75 9.73 13.28
CA ALA A 29 -2.90 10.39 12.68
C ALA A 29 -2.56 11.12 11.36
N ALA A 30 -1.31 11.53 11.17
CA ALA A 30 -0.89 12.33 10.02
C ALA A 30 -1.18 11.67 8.68
N PRO A 31 -0.93 10.35 8.45
CA PRO A 31 -1.31 9.71 7.20
C PRO A 31 -2.82 9.69 6.97
N VAL A 32 -3.63 9.46 8.02
CA VAL A 32 -5.09 9.50 7.92
C VAL A 32 -5.56 10.89 7.52
N LEU A 33 -5.05 11.92 8.19
CA LEU A 33 -5.39 13.31 7.92
C LEU A 33 -4.95 13.74 6.51
N TRP A 34 -3.77 13.28 6.07
CA TRP A 34 -3.24 13.56 4.73
C TRP A 34 -4.09 12.90 3.64
N ILE A 35 -4.40 11.62 3.79
CA ILE A 35 -5.25 10.89 2.82
C ILE A 35 -6.67 11.46 2.82
N ALA A 36 -7.23 11.81 3.98
CA ALA A 36 -8.53 12.47 4.07
C ALA A 36 -8.52 13.84 3.35
N LEU A 37 -7.45 14.63 3.53
CA LEU A 37 -7.28 15.91 2.84
C LEU A 37 -7.24 15.74 1.31
N GLN A 38 -6.69 14.63 0.80
CA GLN A 38 -6.66 14.35 -0.65
C GLN A 38 -8.05 14.07 -1.23
N VAL A 39 -9.00 13.59 -0.41
CA VAL A 39 -10.37 13.22 -0.83
C VAL A 39 -11.35 14.40 -0.73
N VAL A 40 -11.12 15.32 0.20
CA VAL A 40 -12.02 16.45 0.48
C VAL A 40 -12.08 17.42 -0.73
N PRO A 41 -13.29 17.84 -1.17
CA PRO A 41 -13.43 18.83 -2.23
C PRO A 41 -12.82 20.18 -1.80
N ILE A 42 -11.99 20.75 -2.66
CA ILE A 42 -11.24 21.96 -2.33
C ILE A 42 -12.10 23.18 -2.68
N PRO A 43 -12.31 24.12 -1.74
CA PRO A 43 -13.09 25.34 -2.02
C PRO A 43 -12.32 26.35 -2.91
N LEU A 44 -10.99 26.25 -2.95
CA LEU A 44 -10.09 27.10 -3.73
C LEU A 44 -9.91 26.52 -5.14
N ARG A 45 -10.57 27.14 -6.13
CA ARG A 45 -10.47 26.78 -7.55
C ARG A 45 -9.01 26.87 -8.03
N GLY A 46 -8.56 25.85 -8.77
CA GLY A 46 -7.25 25.84 -9.44
C GLY A 46 -6.11 25.10 -8.72
N LEU A 47 -6.34 24.57 -7.51
CA LEU A 47 -5.38 23.71 -6.80
C LEU A 47 -5.63 22.21 -7.02
N GLY A 48 -6.80 21.83 -7.57
CA GLY A 48 -7.15 20.44 -7.87
C GLY A 48 -6.59 19.95 -9.21
N ASN A 49 -6.64 18.64 -9.43
CA ASN A 49 -6.20 18.06 -10.70
C ASN A 49 -7.12 18.48 -11.85
N GLN A 50 -6.51 18.87 -12.97
CA GLN A 50 -7.24 19.28 -14.18
C GLN A 50 -8.15 18.20 -14.76
N ILE A 51 -7.93 16.92 -14.42
CA ILE A 51 -8.78 15.81 -14.85
C ILE A 51 -10.24 15.98 -14.40
N TRP A 52 -10.49 16.65 -13.26
CA TRP A 52 -11.84 16.86 -12.75
C TRP A 52 -12.58 17.90 -13.60
N ALA A 53 -11.89 18.93 -14.07
CA ALA A 53 -12.44 19.93 -14.98
C ALA A 53 -12.75 19.32 -16.36
N THR A 54 -11.87 18.48 -16.91
CA THR A 54 -12.11 17.81 -18.19
C THR A 54 -13.23 16.76 -18.10
N ALA A 55 -13.28 15.99 -17.00
CA ALA A 55 -14.39 15.07 -16.74
C ALA A 55 -15.72 15.78 -16.54
N SER A 56 -15.73 16.93 -15.85
CA SER A 56 -16.92 17.77 -15.65
C SER A 56 -17.49 18.25 -16.99
N ALA A 57 -16.60 18.71 -17.89
CA ALA A 57 -16.99 19.13 -19.24
C ALA A 57 -17.56 17.96 -20.07
N ALA A 58 -16.92 16.79 -20.04
CA ALA A 58 -17.38 15.63 -20.79
C ALA A 58 -18.73 15.06 -20.27
N LEU A 59 -18.92 15.03 -18.95
CA LEU A 59 -20.16 14.54 -18.33
C LEU A 59 -21.28 15.60 -18.27
N HIS A 60 -21.01 16.85 -18.66
CA HIS A 60 -21.95 17.96 -18.51
C HIS A 60 -22.50 18.11 -17.08
N GLN A 61 -21.67 17.81 -16.08
CA GLN A 61 -22.02 17.86 -14.66
C GLN A 61 -20.93 18.57 -13.86
N PRO A 62 -21.26 19.43 -12.89
CA PRO A 62 -20.27 20.12 -12.07
C PRO A 62 -19.59 19.14 -11.11
N LEU A 63 -18.35 18.76 -11.41
CA LEU A 63 -17.52 17.97 -10.50
C LEU A 63 -16.68 18.92 -9.64
N ALA A 64 -16.57 18.62 -8.35
CA ALA A 64 -15.72 19.39 -7.44
C ALA A 64 -14.24 19.08 -7.69
N ASP A 65 -13.40 20.12 -7.72
CA ASP A 65 -11.94 19.99 -7.78
C ASP A 65 -11.42 19.24 -6.54
N ARG A 66 -10.57 18.23 -6.78
CA ARG A 66 -9.93 17.41 -5.73
C ARG A 66 -8.44 17.20 -6.01
N PHE A 67 -7.66 16.97 -4.95
CA PHE A 67 -6.23 16.67 -5.04
C PHE A 67 -5.95 15.22 -5.45
N SER A 68 -6.84 14.29 -5.10
CA SER A 68 -6.74 12.93 -5.62
C SER A 68 -7.18 12.89 -7.09
N VAL A 69 -6.46 12.15 -7.91
CA VAL A 69 -6.85 11.86 -9.30
C VAL A 69 -7.91 10.74 -9.34
N ASP A 70 -7.95 9.86 -8.33
CA ASP A 70 -8.96 8.81 -8.17
C ASP A 70 -9.42 8.68 -6.71
N VAL A 71 -10.69 9.03 -6.45
CA VAL A 71 -11.26 9.04 -5.11
C VAL A 71 -11.51 7.61 -4.61
N ARG A 72 -11.81 6.67 -5.50
CA ARG A 72 -12.07 5.28 -5.13
C ARG A 72 -10.80 4.61 -4.62
N GLU A 73 -9.70 4.74 -5.36
CA GLU A 73 -8.42 4.13 -4.97
C GLU A 73 -7.86 4.76 -3.67
N THR A 74 -8.02 6.07 -3.49
CA THR A 74 -7.65 6.74 -2.23
C THR A 74 -8.47 6.29 -1.02
N ILE A 75 -9.78 6.11 -1.19
CA ILE A 75 -10.64 5.58 -0.13
C ILE A 75 -10.28 4.12 0.21
N LEU A 76 -9.95 3.31 -0.81
CA LEU A 76 -9.44 1.95 -0.60
C LEU A 76 -8.11 1.95 0.15
N ALA A 77 -7.16 2.80 -0.24
CA ALA A 77 -5.88 2.96 0.46
C ALA A 77 -6.08 3.41 1.91
N LEU A 78 -7.03 4.33 2.17
CA LEU A 78 -7.42 4.73 3.53
C LEU A 78 -7.96 3.55 4.34
N SER A 79 -8.78 2.69 3.73
CA SER A 79 -9.31 1.49 4.40
C SER A 79 -8.20 0.49 4.77
N HIS A 80 -7.23 0.27 3.86
CA HIS A 80 -6.07 -0.56 4.13
C HIS A 80 -5.22 0.03 5.26
N TYR A 81 -4.97 1.34 5.24
CA TYR A 81 -4.23 2.01 6.31
C TYR A 81 -4.92 1.85 7.68
N ASN A 82 -6.24 2.07 7.73
CA ASN A 82 -7.02 1.91 8.97
C ASN A 82 -6.99 0.48 9.51
N LEU A 83 -7.02 -0.53 8.63
CA LEU A 83 -6.89 -1.93 9.02
C LEU A 83 -5.50 -2.23 9.60
N VAL A 84 -4.44 -1.77 8.94
CA VAL A 84 -3.05 -1.93 9.40
C VAL A 84 -2.86 -1.24 10.76
N LEU A 85 -3.42 -0.03 10.91
CA LEU A 85 -3.40 0.71 12.15
C LEU A 85 -4.16 0.00 13.28
N ALA A 86 -5.35 -0.52 12.99
CA ALA A 86 -6.13 -1.30 13.94
C ALA A 86 -5.35 -2.52 14.45
N VAL A 87 -4.69 -3.25 13.55
CA VAL A 87 -3.87 -4.42 13.92
C VAL A 87 -2.65 -4.02 14.74
N ALA A 88 -2.00 -2.90 14.44
CA ALA A 88 -0.91 -2.38 15.26
C ALA A 88 -1.38 -2.05 16.68
N LEU A 89 -2.54 -1.39 16.82
CA LEU A 89 -3.12 -1.01 18.11
C LEU A 89 -3.57 -2.24 18.92
N VAL A 90 -4.28 -3.18 18.29
CA VAL A 90 -4.71 -4.43 18.95
C VAL A 90 -3.48 -5.23 19.39
N THR A 91 -2.48 -5.36 18.53
CA THR A 91 -1.22 -6.03 18.87
C THR A 91 -0.53 -5.32 20.03
N ALA A 92 -0.50 -4.00 20.02
CA ALA A 92 0.06 -3.22 21.12
C ALA A 92 -0.68 -3.51 22.44
N VAL A 93 -2.01 -3.50 22.45
CA VAL A 93 -2.79 -3.77 23.66
C VAL A 93 -2.57 -5.19 24.18
N VAL A 94 -2.63 -6.19 23.30
CA VAL A 94 -2.43 -7.60 23.65
C VAL A 94 -1.02 -7.82 24.23
N THR A 95 -0.02 -7.18 23.63
CA THR A 95 1.38 -7.31 24.03
C THR A 95 1.76 -6.42 25.20
N LEU A 96 0.86 -5.64 25.80
CA LEU A 96 1.15 -4.96 27.07
C LEU A 96 1.43 -5.95 28.21
N ASP A 97 0.84 -7.14 28.15
CA ASP A 97 1.19 -8.25 29.05
C ASP A 97 2.46 -8.95 28.55
N LYS A 98 3.43 -9.15 29.45
CA LYS A 98 4.72 -9.77 29.14
C LYS A 98 4.57 -11.22 28.69
N HIS A 99 3.60 -11.95 29.23
CA HIS A 99 3.35 -13.34 28.83
C HIS A 99 2.76 -13.40 27.41
N ARG A 100 1.84 -12.48 27.09
CA ARG A 100 1.24 -12.40 25.75
C ARG A 100 2.20 -11.86 24.71
N ALA A 101 3.08 -10.92 25.07
CA ALA A 101 4.15 -10.44 24.18
C ALA A 101 5.06 -11.57 23.68
N ALA A 102 5.32 -12.55 24.55
CA ALA A 102 6.04 -13.76 24.18
C ALA A 102 5.32 -14.57 23.10
N GLN A 103 4.02 -14.81 23.31
CA GLN A 103 3.18 -15.58 22.41
C GLN A 103 3.06 -14.90 21.06
N VAL A 104 2.87 -13.57 21.04
CA VAL A 104 2.79 -12.79 19.80
C VAL A 104 4.11 -12.87 19.02
N LEU A 105 5.27 -12.83 19.67
CA LEU A 105 6.55 -13.04 18.99
C LEU A 105 6.62 -14.42 18.33
N TYR A 106 6.21 -15.49 19.01
CA TYR A 106 6.19 -16.84 18.44
C TYR A 106 5.20 -16.96 17.27
N VAL A 107 4.02 -16.36 17.39
CA VAL A 107 3.02 -16.33 16.32
C VAL A 107 3.53 -15.58 15.10
N LEU A 108 4.12 -14.39 15.28
CA LEU A 108 4.70 -13.61 14.18
C LEU A 108 5.78 -14.40 13.43
N VAL A 109 6.67 -15.09 14.15
CA VAL A 109 7.67 -15.96 13.52
C VAL A 109 7.03 -17.15 12.81
N SER A 110 6.00 -17.75 13.37
CA SER A 110 5.29 -18.84 12.67
C SER A 110 4.66 -18.36 11.36
N ILE A 111 4.01 -17.19 11.36
CA ILE A 111 3.39 -16.61 10.16
C ILE A 111 4.45 -16.28 9.10
N THR A 112 5.56 -15.63 9.48
CA THR A 112 6.65 -15.34 8.53
C THR A 112 7.26 -16.63 7.95
N ALA A 113 7.35 -17.71 8.74
CA ALA A 113 7.86 -19.01 8.28
C ALA A 113 6.97 -19.60 7.19
N VAL A 114 5.66 -19.60 7.42
CA VAL A 114 4.67 -20.10 6.44
C VAL A 114 4.78 -19.30 5.14
N ILE A 115 4.87 -17.97 5.23
CA ILE A 115 5.02 -17.10 4.06
C ILE A 115 6.31 -17.45 3.29
N CYS A 116 7.44 -17.58 3.97
CA CYS A 116 8.73 -17.87 3.31
C CYS A 116 8.78 -19.28 2.70
N ILE A 117 8.21 -20.28 3.38
CA ILE A 117 8.10 -21.64 2.83
C ILE A 117 7.22 -21.63 1.58
N SER A 118 6.09 -20.91 1.62
CA SER A 118 5.20 -20.79 0.47
C SER A 118 5.86 -20.09 -0.72
N SER A 119 6.72 -19.08 -0.48
CA SER A 119 7.45 -18.40 -1.56
C SER A 119 8.53 -19.28 -2.17
N ILE A 120 9.25 -20.08 -1.35
CA ILE A 120 10.24 -21.04 -1.85
C ILE A 120 9.55 -22.13 -2.69
N TRP A 121 8.46 -22.71 -2.18
CA TRP A 121 7.73 -23.77 -2.86
C TRP A 121 7.17 -23.31 -4.23
N ARG A 122 6.61 -22.10 -4.28
CA ARG A 122 6.10 -21.55 -5.54
C ARG A 122 7.21 -21.39 -6.58
N ARG A 123 8.41 -20.96 -6.16
CA ARG A 123 9.54 -20.79 -7.06
C ARG A 123 10.01 -22.12 -7.65
N SER A 124 9.95 -23.21 -6.90
CA SER A 124 10.32 -24.55 -7.39
C SER A 124 9.30 -25.16 -8.37
N ASN A 125 8.03 -24.70 -8.36
CA ASN A 125 6.95 -25.22 -9.23
C ASN A 125 6.39 -24.13 -10.16
N PRO A 126 7.14 -23.73 -11.21
CA PRO A 126 6.67 -22.72 -12.17
C PRO A 126 5.53 -23.20 -13.09
N SER A 127 5.24 -24.51 -13.14
CA SER A 127 4.22 -25.12 -14.01
C SER A 127 2.80 -25.09 -13.46
N GLY A 128 2.60 -24.67 -12.21
CA GLY A 128 1.26 -24.53 -11.63
C GLY A 128 0.51 -23.36 -12.26
N SER A 129 -0.66 -23.62 -12.84
CA SER A 129 -1.60 -22.66 -13.46
C SER A 129 -2.28 -21.73 -12.45
N TRP A 130 -1.54 -21.22 -11.46
CA TRP A 130 -2.05 -20.25 -10.52
C TRP A 130 -2.03 -18.87 -11.20
N PRO A 131 -3.11 -18.08 -11.06
CA PRO A 131 -3.19 -16.79 -11.73
C PRO A 131 -1.97 -15.93 -11.38
N ALA A 132 -1.33 -15.39 -12.42
CA ALA A 132 -0.17 -14.51 -12.33
C ALA A 132 -0.44 -13.21 -11.54
N GLU A 133 -1.69 -12.97 -11.14
CA GLU A 133 -2.17 -11.78 -10.42
C GLU A 133 -1.65 -11.66 -8.98
N GLN A 134 -1.09 -12.73 -8.40
CA GLN A 134 -0.68 -12.74 -6.99
C GLN A 134 0.80 -13.08 -6.79
N VAL A 135 1.71 -12.49 -7.58
CA VAL A 135 3.17 -12.64 -7.39
C VAL A 135 3.59 -11.90 -6.12
N TRP A 136 3.60 -12.62 -5.00
CA TRP A 136 4.08 -12.15 -3.69
C TRP A 136 5.60 -12.05 -3.70
N THR A 137 6.11 -10.86 -3.44
CA THR A 137 7.55 -10.66 -3.21
C THR A 137 7.83 -10.79 -1.70
N GLY A 138 8.10 -12.01 -1.25
CA GLY A 138 8.24 -12.36 0.18
C GLY A 138 9.49 -11.81 0.89
N SER A 139 10.21 -10.88 0.28
CA SER A 139 11.50 -10.33 0.74
C SER A 139 11.40 -9.53 2.03
N ALA A 140 10.43 -8.60 2.14
CA ALA A 140 10.20 -7.85 3.37
C ALA A 140 9.71 -8.74 4.53
N ALA A 141 8.86 -9.73 4.22
CA ALA A 141 8.44 -10.73 5.19
C ALA A 141 9.61 -11.61 5.67
N ALA A 142 10.50 -12.00 4.76
CA ALA A 142 11.72 -12.74 5.08
C ALA A 142 12.68 -11.90 5.94
N ALA A 143 12.86 -10.62 5.61
CA ALA A 143 13.67 -9.70 6.39
C ALA A 143 13.16 -9.56 7.84
N LEU A 144 11.85 -9.35 8.02
CA LEU A 144 11.23 -9.35 9.35
C LEU A 144 11.37 -10.70 10.06
N GLY A 145 11.21 -11.81 9.32
CA GLY A 145 11.41 -13.16 9.82
C GLY A 145 12.81 -13.38 10.40
N VAL A 146 13.86 -12.93 9.70
CA VAL A 146 15.25 -12.96 10.21
C VAL A 146 15.37 -12.20 11.53
N LEU A 147 14.90 -10.95 11.58
CA LEU A 147 15.02 -10.12 12.78
C LEU A 147 14.26 -10.71 13.98
N LEU A 148 13.05 -11.22 13.74
CA LEU A 148 12.22 -11.85 14.77
C LEU A 148 12.83 -13.19 15.24
N SER A 149 13.45 -13.95 14.34
CA SER A 149 14.13 -15.20 14.69
C SER A 149 15.40 -14.95 15.51
N ILE A 150 16.20 -13.94 15.17
CA ILE A 150 17.34 -13.48 15.98
C ILE A 150 16.87 -13.14 17.40
N ALA A 151 15.76 -12.40 17.51
CA ALA A 151 15.18 -12.06 18.80
C ALA A 151 14.74 -13.30 19.58
N MET A 152 14.02 -14.21 18.93
CA MET A 152 13.60 -15.48 19.54
C MET A 152 14.80 -16.28 20.07
N GLY A 153 15.87 -16.38 19.29
CA GLY A 153 17.11 -17.07 19.66
C GLY A 153 17.79 -16.43 20.87
N ILE A 154 17.98 -15.11 20.87
CA ILE A 154 18.58 -14.39 22.02
C ILE A 154 17.76 -14.63 23.30
N ARG A 155 16.43 -14.59 23.18
CA ARG A 155 15.54 -14.81 24.31
C ARG A 155 15.61 -16.24 24.84
N ALA A 156 15.70 -17.24 23.96
CA ALA A 156 15.86 -18.64 24.36
C ALA A 156 17.19 -18.86 25.10
N VAL A 157 18.28 -18.26 24.61
CA VAL A 157 19.59 -18.27 25.29
C VAL A 157 19.53 -17.59 26.66
N ASP A 158 18.84 -16.46 26.77
CA ASP A 158 18.66 -15.78 28.07
C ASP A 158 17.85 -16.60 29.06
N GLN A 159 16.87 -17.38 28.59
CA GLN A 159 16.11 -18.31 29.44
C GLN A 159 16.98 -19.47 29.92
N LEU A 160 17.89 -19.98 29.08
CA LEU A 160 18.84 -21.03 29.44
C LEU A 160 19.87 -20.56 30.48
N ARG A 161 20.28 -19.29 30.43
CA ARG A 161 21.31 -18.72 31.33
C ARG A 161 20.80 -18.28 32.70
N ARG A 162 19.48 -18.17 32.92
CA ARG A 162 18.95 -17.75 34.23
C ARG A 162 19.09 -18.87 35.27
N PRO A 163 19.71 -18.61 36.44
CA PRO A 163 19.83 -19.61 37.50
C PRO A 163 18.43 -20.06 37.97
N ARG A 164 18.17 -21.37 37.82
CA ARG A 164 16.88 -22.02 38.08
C ARG A 164 16.44 -21.85 39.53
N ARG A 165 15.23 -21.32 39.75
CA ARG A 165 14.51 -21.45 41.04
C ARG A 165 13.39 -22.52 41.01
N SER A 166 13.17 -23.18 39.87
CA SER A 166 12.07 -24.14 39.70
C SER A 166 12.50 -25.36 38.86
N LEU A 167 12.16 -26.54 39.39
CA LEU A 167 12.45 -27.88 38.91
C LEU A 167 11.54 -28.28 37.72
N ARG A 168 11.46 -27.46 36.66
CA ARG A 168 10.76 -27.81 35.41
C ARG A 168 11.78 -28.15 34.32
N SER A 169 11.54 -29.24 33.58
CA SER A 169 12.48 -29.89 32.65
C SER A 169 13.12 -28.94 31.63
N PRO A 170 14.40 -29.15 31.25
CA PRO A 170 15.16 -28.25 30.37
C PRO A 170 14.78 -28.34 28.88
N THR A 171 13.81 -29.18 28.51
CA THR A 171 13.47 -29.49 27.12
C THR A 171 12.79 -28.33 26.39
N GLY A 172 12.02 -27.50 27.10
CA GLY A 172 11.31 -26.35 26.53
C GLY A 172 12.21 -25.31 25.82
N PRO A 173 13.20 -24.71 26.49
CA PRO A 173 14.01 -23.66 25.88
C PRO A 173 14.96 -24.16 24.78
N LEU A 174 15.40 -25.43 24.83
CA LEU A 174 16.21 -26.05 23.78
C LEU A 174 15.40 -26.24 22.49
N ALA A 175 14.13 -26.68 22.60
CA ALA A 175 13.24 -26.80 21.44
C ALA A 175 12.92 -25.44 20.80
N ILE A 176 12.78 -24.38 21.61
CA ILE A 176 12.58 -23.02 21.10
C ILE A 176 13.83 -22.53 20.36
N LEU A 177 15.03 -22.82 20.89
CA LEU A 177 16.28 -22.45 20.24
C LEU A 177 16.49 -23.17 18.90
N SER A 178 16.23 -24.48 18.84
CA SER A 178 16.33 -25.22 17.57
C SER A 178 15.32 -24.73 16.54
N CYS A 179 14.09 -24.43 16.95
CA CYS A 179 13.07 -23.82 16.09
C CYS A 179 13.50 -22.43 15.56
N ALA A 180 14.11 -21.59 16.42
CA ALA A 180 14.66 -20.30 16.02
C ALA A 180 15.77 -20.47 14.97
N ILE A 181 16.72 -21.38 15.18
CA ILE A 181 17.82 -21.62 14.23
C ILE A 181 17.29 -22.15 12.88
N LEU A 182 16.38 -23.13 12.90
CA LEU A 182 15.79 -23.67 11.67
C LEU A 182 15.02 -22.62 10.89
N SER A 183 14.22 -21.80 11.57
CA SER A 183 13.51 -20.69 10.92
C SER A 183 14.47 -19.63 10.37
N LEU A 184 15.55 -19.29 11.09
CA LEU A 184 16.57 -18.36 10.62
C LEU A 184 17.22 -18.83 9.31
N ILE A 185 17.56 -20.12 9.22
CA ILE A 185 18.13 -20.71 8.00
C ILE A 185 17.12 -20.61 6.85
N ALA A 186 15.85 -20.92 7.10
CA ALA A 186 14.79 -20.81 6.10
C ALA A 186 14.57 -19.36 5.62
N TYR A 187 14.71 -18.37 6.51
CA TYR A 187 14.57 -16.95 6.13
C TYR A 187 15.77 -16.43 5.36
N LEU A 188 16.98 -16.80 5.75
CA LEU A 188 18.20 -16.43 5.03
C LEU A 188 18.21 -17.07 3.63
N SER A 189 17.80 -18.33 3.52
CA SER A 189 17.67 -18.98 2.23
C SER A 189 16.60 -18.31 1.37
N ALA A 190 15.40 -18.03 1.93
CA ALA A 190 14.35 -17.28 1.22
C ALA A 190 14.84 -15.91 0.74
N THR A 191 15.59 -15.18 1.58
CA THR A 191 16.12 -13.86 1.21
C THR A 191 17.13 -13.97 0.08
N LEU A 192 18.09 -14.90 0.18
CA LEU A 192 19.14 -15.11 -0.83
C LEU A 192 18.57 -15.63 -2.17
N LEU A 193 17.55 -16.48 -2.10
CA LEU A 193 16.90 -17.02 -3.27
C LEU A 193 16.00 -15.96 -3.92
N CYS A 194 15.09 -15.36 -3.16
CA CYS A 194 14.01 -14.56 -3.71
C CYS A 194 14.32 -13.06 -3.86
N SER A 195 15.41 -12.56 -3.27
CA SER A 195 15.66 -11.11 -3.14
C SER A 195 17.04 -10.71 -3.68
N GLY A 196 17.20 -9.43 -4.04
CA GLY A 196 18.47 -8.87 -4.49
C GLY A 196 19.47 -8.63 -3.35
N LEU A 197 20.71 -8.25 -3.71
CA LEU A 197 21.78 -7.90 -2.75
C LEU A 197 21.34 -6.80 -1.77
N THR A 198 20.52 -5.86 -2.23
CA THR A 198 19.97 -4.77 -1.40
C THR A 198 19.13 -5.27 -0.23
N ALA A 199 18.30 -6.29 -0.43
CA ALA A 199 17.52 -6.89 0.64
C ALA A 199 18.43 -7.54 1.69
N LEU A 200 19.49 -8.23 1.28
CA LEU A 200 20.48 -8.80 2.20
C LEU A 200 21.19 -7.71 3.01
N ILE A 201 21.61 -6.62 2.37
CA ILE A 201 22.19 -5.46 3.06
C ILE A 201 21.20 -4.89 4.08
N ALA A 202 19.93 -4.74 3.71
CA ALA A 202 18.89 -4.26 4.60
C ALA A 202 18.69 -5.17 5.83
N VAL A 203 18.68 -6.50 5.64
CA VAL A 203 18.59 -7.48 6.73
C VAL A 203 19.81 -7.40 7.65
N LEU A 204 21.02 -7.33 7.08
CA LEU A 204 22.27 -7.22 7.84
C LEU A 204 22.30 -5.94 8.67
N LEU A 205 21.85 -4.81 8.11
CA LEU A 205 21.73 -3.55 8.83
C LEU A 205 20.74 -3.65 10.00
N GLY A 206 19.57 -4.27 9.82
CA GLY A 206 18.64 -4.49 10.93
C GLY A 206 19.21 -5.43 11.99
N ALA A 207 19.82 -6.54 11.58
CA ALA A 207 20.39 -7.54 12.50
C ALA A 207 21.54 -6.95 13.32
N THR A 208 22.41 -6.15 12.68
CA THR A 208 23.49 -5.45 13.37
C THR A 208 22.95 -4.48 14.41
N THR A 209 21.89 -3.71 14.14
CA THR A 209 21.31 -2.84 15.18
C THR A 209 20.81 -3.62 16.42
N ILE A 210 20.20 -4.80 16.24
CA ILE A 210 19.77 -5.65 17.35
C ILE A 210 20.97 -6.15 18.14
N LEU A 211 21.99 -6.67 17.44
CA LEU A 211 23.21 -7.20 18.05
C LEU A 211 24.01 -6.12 18.78
N THR A 212 24.05 -4.90 18.25
CA THR A 212 24.67 -3.74 18.90
C THR A 212 24.02 -3.45 20.25
N VAL A 213 22.68 -3.44 20.32
CA VAL A 213 21.97 -3.27 21.60
C VAL A 213 22.36 -4.39 22.58
N VAL A 214 22.38 -5.64 22.11
CA VAL A 214 22.72 -6.80 22.96
C VAL A 214 24.16 -6.71 23.46
N ALA A 215 25.11 -6.37 22.58
CA ALA A 215 26.53 -6.25 22.90
C ALA A 215 26.76 -5.16 23.95
N VAL A 216 26.20 -3.96 23.74
CA VAL A 216 26.31 -2.83 24.69
C VAL A 216 25.75 -3.18 26.08
N ARG A 217 24.72 -4.04 26.15
CA ARG A 217 24.11 -4.42 27.43
C ARG A 217 24.81 -5.59 28.12
N LYS A 218 25.24 -6.61 27.37
CA LYS A 218 25.82 -7.83 27.95
C LYS A 218 27.31 -7.73 28.19
N TRP A 219 28.03 -7.00 27.33
CA TRP A 219 29.44 -6.77 27.51
C TRP A 219 29.60 -5.43 28.21
N PHE A 220 29.81 -5.49 29.53
CA PHE A 220 30.03 -4.37 30.45
C PHE A 220 31.32 -3.59 30.12
N PHE A 221 31.51 -3.19 28.86
CA PHE A 221 32.49 -2.19 28.55
C PHE A 221 31.99 -0.89 29.17
N GLY A 222 32.85 -0.20 29.93
CA GLY A 222 32.54 1.12 30.48
C GLY A 222 32.12 2.12 29.39
N VAL A 223 31.95 3.38 29.77
CA VAL A 223 31.49 4.45 28.87
C VAL A 223 32.24 4.46 27.52
N TRP A 224 33.53 4.15 27.53
CA TRP A 224 34.41 4.06 26.35
C TRP A 224 34.11 2.91 25.39
N GLY A 225 33.77 1.71 25.87
CA GLY A 225 33.44 0.62 24.95
C GLY A 225 32.00 0.67 24.46
N ARG A 226 31.10 1.38 25.14
CA ARG A 226 29.80 1.76 24.56
C ARG A 226 29.99 2.69 23.36
N ALA A 227 30.87 3.69 23.50
CA ALA A 227 31.23 4.58 22.40
C ALA A 227 31.90 3.81 21.25
N GLY A 228 32.81 2.88 21.56
CA GLY A 228 33.46 2.02 20.55
C GLY A 228 32.48 1.15 19.76
N VAL A 229 31.54 0.47 20.44
CA VAL A 229 30.52 -0.37 19.79
C VAL A 229 29.53 0.48 18.97
N LEU A 230 29.21 1.69 19.41
CA LEU A 230 28.41 2.64 18.62
C LEU A 230 29.18 3.16 17.41
N ALA A 231 30.47 3.47 17.55
CA ALA A 231 31.31 3.93 16.45
C ALA A 231 31.50 2.85 15.39
N THR A 232 31.72 1.59 15.79
CA THR A 232 31.81 0.48 14.82
C THR A 232 30.48 0.24 14.13
N THR A 233 29.36 0.30 14.85
CA THR A 233 28.03 0.19 14.23
C THR A 233 27.77 1.35 13.26
N ALA A 234 28.13 2.58 13.62
CA ALA A 234 27.99 3.74 12.75
C ALA A 234 28.92 3.65 11.52
N MET A 235 30.13 3.11 11.67
CA MET A 235 31.03 2.82 10.55
C MET A 235 30.48 1.74 9.63
N PHE A 236 29.96 0.64 10.16
CA PHE A 236 29.29 -0.40 9.35
C PHE A 236 28.04 0.14 8.64
N PHE A 237 27.29 1.02 9.30
CA PHE A 237 26.15 1.72 8.72
C PHE A 237 26.60 2.61 7.55
N ALA A 238 27.58 3.50 7.78
CA ALA A 238 28.13 4.37 6.75
C ALA A 238 28.76 3.60 5.58
N ALA A 239 29.49 2.52 5.86
CA ALA A 239 30.06 1.65 4.85
C ALA A 239 28.96 0.98 4.02
N SER A 240 27.86 0.55 4.62
CA SER A 240 26.74 -0.03 3.87
C SER A 240 26.10 0.95 2.88
N PHE A 241 26.09 2.26 3.18
CA PHE A 241 25.64 3.29 2.23
C PHE A 241 26.58 3.48 1.04
N THR A 242 27.88 3.16 1.17
CA THR A 242 28.81 3.25 0.04
C THR A 242 28.58 2.17 -1.02
N PHE A 243 27.91 1.07 -0.67
CA PHE A 243 27.54 0.01 -1.62
C PHE A 243 26.21 0.27 -2.33
N ILE A 244 25.46 1.31 -1.94
CA ILE A 244 24.24 1.72 -2.65
C ILE A 244 24.67 2.66 -3.77
N PRO A 245 24.41 2.34 -5.05
CA PRO A 245 24.77 3.20 -6.17
C PRO A 245 23.91 4.47 -6.14
N ILE A 246 24.40 5.53 -5.51
CA ILE A 246 23.71 6.82 -5.43
C ILE A 246 23.99 7.61 -6.72
N ASN A 247 22.98 7.77 -7.56
CA ASN A 247 23.07 8.67 -8.71
C ASN A 247 23.00 10.13 -8.21
N ARG A 248 24.13 10.84 -8.18
CA ARG A 248 24.28 12.17 -7.55
C ARG A 248 23.45 13.29 -8.20
N ASN A 249 22.90 13.06 -9.39
CA ASN A 249 22.18 14.07 -10.18
C ASN A 249 20.67 13.79 -10.31
N ALA A 250 20.12 12.86 -9.54
CA ALA A 250 18.70 12.47 -9.60
C ALA A 250 17.99 12.68 -8.24
N ASP A 251 16.67 12.84 -8.28
CA ASP A 251 15.82 12.91 -7.09
C ASP A 251 16.08 11.73 -6.14
N LEU A 252 16.01 11.95 -4.81
CA LEU A 252 16.36 10.95 -3.78
C LEU A 252 15.68 9.57 -4.00
N THR A 253 14.45 9.56 -4.53
CA THR A 253 13.70 8.35 -4.85
C THR A 253 14.24 7.60 -6.07
N VAL A 254 14.72 8.33 -7.07
CA VAL A 254 15.34 7.79 -8.30
C VAL A 254 16.80 7.41 -8.03
N ALA A 255 17.52 8.25 -7.27
CA ALA A 255 18.92 8.06 -6.90
C ALA A 255 19.15 6.86 -5.99
N LEU A 256 18.15 6.45 -5.20
CA LEU A 256 18.21 5.29 -4.30
C LEU A 256 17.44 4.07 -4.83
N SER A 257 16.65 4.21 -5.90
CA SER A 257 15.93 3.06 -6.45
C SER A 257 16.86 2.17 -7.27
N THR A 258 16.96 0.91 -6.87
CA THR A 258 17.72 -0.10 -7.63
C THR A 258 16.97 -0.66 -8.83
N GLN A 259 15.71 -0.27 -9.00
CA GLN A 259 14.80 -0.74 -10.04
C GLN A 259 14.05 0.45 -10.66
N THR A 260 14.78 1.34 -11.35
CA THR A 260 14.20 2.47 -12.09
C THR A 260 13.51 1.97 -13.35
N GLN A 261 12.20 2.21 -13.45
CA GLN A 261 11.40 1.93 -14.64
C GLN A 261 10.99 3.24 -15.30
N ALA A 262 11.00 3.28 -16.63
CA ALA A 262 10.85 4.51 -17.40
C ALA A 262 9.51 5.22 -17.11
N ALA A 263 8.42 4.50 -16.89
CA ALA A 263 7.13 5.11 -16.54
C ALA A 263 7.17 5.77 -15.14
N THR A 264 7.75 5.08 -14.16
CA THR A 264 7.89 5.59 -12.78
C THR A 264 8.72 6.87 -12.74
N GLU A 265 9.77 6.95 -13.56
CA GLU A 265 10.60 8.16 -13.67
C GLU A 265 9.81 9.34 -14.25
N ARG A 266 9.07 9.12 -15.34
CA ARG A 266 8.17 10.14 -15.93
C ARG A 266 7.11 10.59 -14.92
N MET A 267 6.52 9.66 -14.17
CA MET A 267 5.56 9.96 -13.12
C MET A 267 6.18 10.82 -12.01
N LEU A 268 7.38 10.46 -11.53
CA LEU A 268 8.08 11.21 -10.48
C LEU A 268 8.45 12.64 -10.91
N GLN A 269 8.74 12.86 -12.19
CA GLN A 269 9.01 14.18 -12.77
C GLN A 269 7.74 15.05 -12.82
N ASP A 270 6.58 14.44 -13.10
CA ASP A 270 5.30 15.15 -13.24
C ASP A 270 4.52 15.25 -11.91
N THR A 271 5.03 14.64 -10.83
CA THR A 271 4.32 14.59 -9.55
C THR A 271 4.35 15.93 -8.81
N HIS A 272 3.16 16.43 -8.45
CA HIS A 272 3.00 17.60 -7.58
C HIS A 272 3.53 17.34 -6.15
N PRO A 273 4.03 18.35 -5.40
CA PRO A 273 4.56 18.16 -4.03
C PRO A 273 3.61 17.50 -3.02
N ILE A 274 2.30 17.55 -3.27
CA ILE A 274 1.21 16.99 -2.45
C ILE A 274 0.84 15.55 -2.87
N GLY A 275 1.36 15.09 -4.01
CA GLY A 275 1.06 13.79 -4.61
C GLY A 275 -0.20 13.82 -5.48
N THR A 276 -0.49 12.67 -6.07
CA THR A 276 -1.62 12.43 -7.00
C THR A 276 -2.78 11.67 -6.34
N GLY A 277 -2.66 11.32 -5.07
CA GLY A 277 -3.61 10.52 -4.32
C GLY A 277 -3.03 9.16 -3.89
N ALA A 278 -3.25 8.78 -2.64
CA ALA A 278 -3.02 7.41 -2.15
C ALA A 278 -3.58 6.31 -3.07
N GLY A 279 -2.78 5.29 -3.38
CA GLY A 279 -3.21 4.13 -4.18
C GLY A 279 -3.40 4.38 -5.68
N THR A 280 -3.14 5.59 -6.19
CA THR A 280 -3.42 5.95 -7.59
C THR A 280 -2.30 5.54 -8.56
N PHE A 281 -1.17 4.99 -8.08
CA PHE A 281 -0.04 4.64 -8.94
C PHE A 281 -0.46 3.73 -10.11
N VAL A 282 -1.21 2.67 -9.79
CA VAL A 282 -1.69 1.71 -10.80
C VAL A 282 -2.65 2.38 -11.78
N ALA A 283 -3.45 3.36 -11.31
CA ALA A 283 -4.39 4.13 -12.13
C ALA A 283 -3.69 5.04 -13.14
N LEU A 284 -2.52 5.58 -12.81
CA LEU A 284 -1.74 6.45 -13.69
C LEU A 284 -0.87 5.70 -14.71
N LEU A 285 -0.55 4.43 -14.42
CA LEU A 285 0.35 3.63 -15.25
C LEU A 285 -0.04 3.55 -16.75
N PRO A 286 -1.34 3.46 -17.14
CA PRO A 286 -1.74 3.48 -18.55
C PRO A 286 -1.39 4.78 -19.30
N ILE A 287 -1.15 5.89 -18.58
CA ILE A 287 -0.80 7.19 -19.15
C ILE A 287 0.71 7.28 -19.39
N TYR A 288 1.52 6.93 -18.39
CA TYR A 288 2.98 7.10 -18.41
C TYR A 288 3.76 5.87 -18.90
N GLY A 289 3.12 4.71 -18.93
CA GLY A 289 3.68 3.44 -19.37
C GLY A 289 3.89 3.35 -20.88
N ASP A 290 4.85 2.52 -21.30
CA ASP A 290 5.08 2.27 -22.73
C ASP A 290 3.97 1.36 -23.32
N VAL A 291 3.69 1.51 -24.62
CA VAL A 291 2.62 0.78 -25.32
C VAL A 291 2.82 -0.73 -25.18
N GLY A 292 1.84 -1.40 -24.58
CA GLY A 292 1.82 -2.86 -24.49
C GLY A 292 2.64 -3.48 -23.36
N MET A 293 3.22 -2.65 -22.48
CA MET A 293 3.63 -3.10 -21.17
C MET A 293 2.38 -3.41 -20.33
N ALA A 294 2.24 -4.66 -19.88
CA ALA A 294 1.18 -5.00 -18.94
C ALA A 294 1.43 -4.23 -17.63
N ALA A 295 0.38 -3.66 -17.05
CA ALA A 295 0.45 -2.92 -15.78
C ALA A 295 1.12 -3.72 -14.64
N MET A 296 1.17 -5.06 -14.76
CA MET A 296 1.80 -5.96 -13.80
C MET A 296 3.33 -6.05 -13.89
N ARG A 297 3.96 -5.55 -14.98
CA ARG A 297 5.41 -5.68 -15.21
C ARG A 297 6.19 -4.47 -14.70
N GLU A 298 5.54 -3.31 -14.57
CA GLU A 298 6.10 -2.17 -13.86
C GLU A 298 5.70 -2.20 -12.38
N ARG A 299 6.67 -2.50 -11.51
CA ARG A 299 6.52 -2.49 -10.05
C ARG A 299 7.43 -1.39 -9.50
N PRO A 300 6.88 -0.24 -9.08
CA PRO A 300 7.67 0.82 -8.50
C PRO A 300 8.25 0.35 -7.16
N THR A 301 9.34 0.96 -6.71
CA THR A 301 9.79 0.80 -5.33
C THR A 301 8.76 1.45 -4.41
N ALA A 302 8.63 0.96 -3.16
CA ALA A 302 7.64 1.49 -2.24
C ALA A 302 7.84 3.00 -1.97
N ALA A 303 9.10 3.46 -1.89
CA ALA A 303 9.41 4.88 -1.75
C ALA A 303 8.98 5.71 -2.97
N ALA A 304 9.16 5.18 -4.20
CA ALA A 304 8.69 5.84 -5.40
C ALA A 304 7.16 5.89 -5.46
N ALA A 305 6.48 4.80 -5.08
CA ALA A 305 5.01 4.78 -4.98
C ALA A 305 4.50 5.85 -3.99
N VAL A 306 5.09 5.94 -2.79
CA VAL A 306 4.73 6.98 -1.80
C VAL A 306 4.99 8.38 -2.35
N ALA A 307 6.11 8.59 -3.04
CA ALA A 307 6.41 9.91 -3.58
C ALA A 307 5.42 10.33 -4.67
N VAL A 308 5.00 9.42 -5.55
CA VAL A 308 4.00 9.71 -6.59
C VAL A 308 2.60 9.91 -5.98
N GLU A 309 2.20 9.04 -5.06
CA GLU A 309 0.83 9.01 -4.52
C GLU A 309 0.60 10.06 -3.43
N MET A 310 1.51 10.16 -2.47
CA MET A 310 1.39 11.04 -1.30
C MET A 310 2.23 12.31 -1.40
N GLY A 311 3.12 12.39 -2.39
CA GLY A 311 3.99 13.52 -2.60
C GLY A 311 5.35 13.39 -1.89
N ARG A 312 6.32 14.17 -2.37
CA ARG A 312 7.69 14.21 -1.84
C ARG A 312 7.74 14.73 -0.40
N THR A 313 6.85 15.67 -0.06
CA THR A 313 6.75 16.25 1.28
C THR A 313 6.36 15.20 2.32
N PHE A 314 5.39 14.36 2.00
CA PHE A 314 4.96 13.25 2.84
C PHE A 314 6.07 12.21 3.00
N LEU A 315 6.77 11.84 1.93
CA LEU A 315 7.91 10.91 2.01
C LEU A 315 9.01 11.43 2.95
N CYS A 316 9.40 12.71 2.82
CA CYS A 316 10.39 13.32 3.71
C CYS A 316 9.91 13.30 5.18
N GLY A 317 8.64 13.65 5.42
CA GLY A 317 8.04 13.56 6.74
C GLY A 317 8.07 12.15 7.32
N LEU A 318 7.74 11.14 6.51
CA LEU A 318 7.76 9.73 6.89
C LEU A 318 9.18 9.29 7.27
N LEU A 319 10.21 9.65 6.48
CA LEU A 319 11.61 9.33 6.79
C LEU A 319 12.09 9.98 8.10
N ILE A 320 11.69 11.23 8.35
CA ILE A 320 12.01 11.90 9.62
C ILE A 320 11.36 11.14 10.78
N VAL A 321 10.09 10.75 10.64
CA VAL A 321 9.37 9.98 11.66
C VAL A 321 10.01 8.61 11.90
N THR A 322 10.43 7.89 10.85
CA THR A 322 11.09 6.58 11.01
C THR A 322 12.44 6.72 11.70
N VAL A 323 13.24 7.73 11.37
CA VAL A 323 14.52 8.01 12.04
C VAL A 323 14.29 8.33 13.52
N ILE A 324 13.36 9.24 13.83
CA ILE A 324 13.03 9.61 15.22
C ILE A 324 12.53 8.38 16.00
N SER A 325 11.63 7.57 15.41
CA SER A 325 11.12 6.34 16.00
C SER A 325 12.25 5.35 16.29
N THR A 326 13.16 5.16 15.34
CA THR A 326 14.35 4.29 15.48
C THR A 326 15.22 4.75 16.64
N CYS A 327 15.55 6.04 16.72
CA CYS A 327 16.36 6.61 17.81
C CYS A 327 15.69 6.41 19.18
N ILE A 328 14.37 6.63 19.27
CA ILE A 328 13.60 6.45 20.50
C ILE A 328 13.59 4.98 20.92
N LEU A 329 13.30 4.06 20.00
CA LEU A 329 13.26 2.63 20.29
C LEU A 329 14.63 2.10 20.69
N PHE A 330 15.69 2.54 20.02
CA PHE A 330 17.07 2.20 20.34
C PHE A 330 17.47 2.70 21.74
N GLY A 331 17.21 3.97 22.04
CA GLY A 331 17.47 4.55 23.37
C GLY A 331 16.70 3.82 24.48
N ARG A 332 15.43 3.47 24.23
CA ARG A 332 14.62 2.68 25.16
C ARG A 332 15.09 1.23 25.31
N ALA A 333 15.67 0.64 24.27
CA ALA A 333 16.26 -0.68 24.36
C ALA A 333 17.46 -0.66 25.32
N LEU A 334 18.33 0.36 25.23
CA LEU A 334 19.49 0.50 26.11
C LEU A 334 19.13 0.75 27.58
N SER A 335 18.08 1.55 27.83
CA SER A 335 17.69 1.95 29.19
C SER A 335 16.98 0.87 30.00
N ARG A 336 16.58 -0.26 29.39
CA ARG A 336 15.68 -1.25 30.00
C ARG A 336 16.38 -2.55 30.42
N ASN A 337 16.17 -3.00 31.66
CA ASN A 337 16.85 -4.18 32.19
C ASN A 337 16.43 -5.53 31.61
N HIS A 338 15.13 -5.83 31.47
CA HIS A 338 14.67 -7.19 31.17
C HIS A 338 13.94 -7.36 29.82
N ASP A 339 13.39 -6.28 29.26
CA ASP A 339 12.53 -6.33 28.06
C ASP A 339 13.12 -5.50 26.89
N TYR A 340 14.45 -5.39 26.82
CA TYR A 340 15.17 -4.58 25.82
C TYR A 340 15.10 -5.14 24.39
N LEU A 341 14.76 -6.42 24.26
CA LEU A 341 14.77 -7.13 22.99
C LEU A 341 13.67 -6.65 22.04
N TYR A 342 12.45 -6.43 22.53
CA TYR A 342 11.32 -6.02 21.67
C TYR A 342 11.51 -4.62 21.07
N PRO A 343 11.94 -3.58 21.82
CA PRO A 343 12.29 -2.28 21.23
C PRO A 343 13.48 -2.38 20.27
N ALA A 344 14.48 -3.23 20.55
CA ALA A 344 15.61 -3.44 19.66
C ALA A 344 15.18 -4.01 18.30
N VAL A 345 14.26 -4.99 18.30
CA VAL A 345 13.66 -5.53 17.08
C VAL A 345 12.90 -4.45 16.30
N GLY A 346 12.12 -3.60 16.98
CA GLY A 346 11.43 -2.50 16.32
C GLY A 346 12.39 -1.50 15.67
N ALA A 347 13.49 -1.15 16.34
CA ALA A 347 14.53 -0.29 15.78
C ALA A 347 15.21 -0.93 14.56
N GLY A 348 15.59 -2.21 14.65
CA GLY A 348 16.19 -2.93 13.51
C GLY A 348 15.23 -3.11 12.35
N ALA A 349 13.95 -3.39 12.62
CA ALA A 349 12.91 -3.44 11.60
C ALA A 349 12.74 -2.07 10.92
N SER A 350 12.79 -0.98 11.68
CA SER A 350 12.71 0.38 11.10
C SER A 350 13.83 0.66 10.10
N VAL A 351 15.06 0.28 10.45
CA VAL A 351 16.22 0.43 9.57
C VAL A 351 16.07 -0.45 8.33
N SER A 352 15.80 -1.74 8.49
CA SER A 352 15.66 -2.67 7.37
C SER A 352 14.52 -2.28 6.43
N LEU A 353 13.34 -1.93 6.96
CA LEU A 353 12.18 -1.55 6.16
C LEU A 353 12.40 -0.23 5.43
N THR A 354 13.14 0.72 6.02
CA THR A 354 13.48 1.98 5.32
C THR A 354 14.35 1.69 4.10
N VAL A 355 15.38 0.84 4.23
CA VAL A 355 16.23 0.47 3.09
C VAL A 355 15.45 -0.34 2.05
N LEU A 356 14.63 -1.30 2.49
CA LEU A 356 13.76 -2.09 1.60
C LEU A 356 12.74 -1.21 0.87
N ALA A 357 12.27 -0.12 1.47
CA ALA A 357 11.33 0.79 0.83
C ALA A 357 11.90 1.41 -0.46
N PHE A 358 13.21 1.68 -0.49
CA PHE A 358 13.88 2.19 -1.68
C PHE A 358 14.26 1.09 -2.68
N ALA A 359 14.35 -0.16 -2.24
CA ALA A 359 14.78 -1.28 -3.08
C ALA A 359 13.60 -2.02 -3.74
N GLU A 360 12.46 -2.15 -3.07
CA GLU A 360 11.41 -3.11 -3.43
C GLU A 360 9.98 -2.56 -3.17
N ASN A 361 8.97 -3.21 -3.77
CA ASN A 361 7.55 -2.83 -3.65
C ASN A 361 6.79 -3.59 -2.54
N SER A 362 7.43 -4.55 -1.87
CA SER A 362 6.74 -5.56 -1.04
C SER A 362 6.09 -5.00 0.23
N LEU A 363 6.37 -3.74 0.59
CA LEU A 363 5.86 -3.09 1.81
C LEU A 363 4.36 -2.79 1.79
N PHE A 364 3.77 -2.53 0.62
CA PHE A 364 2.34 -2.22 0.49
C PHE A 364 1.45 -3.45 0.32
N GLU A 365 2.05 -4.64 0.19
CA GLU A 365 1.28 -5.87 0.21
C GLU A 365 0.55 -6.00 1.56
N LEU A 366 -0.74 -6.34 1.52
CA LEU A 366 -1.60 -6.38 2.71
C LEU A 366 -0.99 -7.25 3.82
N TRP A 367 -0.46 -8.42 3.49
CA TRP A 367 0.14 -9.34 4.46
C TRP A 367 1.42 -8.78 5.09
N THR A 368 2.28 -8.14 4.29
CA THR A 368 3.51 -7.52 4.78
C THR A 368 3.18 -6.34 5.69
N SER A 369 2.26 -5.47 5.29
CA SER A 369 1.85 -4.33 6.11
C SER A 369 1.22 -4.75 7.45
N LEU A 370 0.45 -5.84 7.46
CA LEU A 370 -0.06 -6.47 8.69
C LEU A 370 1.04 -7.02 9.60
N LEU A 371 2.06 -7.68 9.02
CA LEU A 371 3.23 -8.15 9.77
C LEU A 371 4.02 -6.99 10.37
N VAL A 372 4.28 -5.96 9.57
CA VAL A 372 4.94 -4.72 10.00
C VAL A 372 4.17 -4.11 11.17
N ALA A 373 2.85 -3.97 11.05
CA ALA A 373 1.99 -3.50 12.12
C ALA A 373 2.10 -4.34 13.40
N GLY A 374 2.14 -5.67 13.29
CA GLY A 374 2.33 -6.56 14.42
C GLY A 374 3.68 -6.37 15.13
N VAL A 375 4.77 -6.25 14.35
CA VAL A 375 6.12 -6.01 14.88
C VAL A 375 6.22 -4.66 15.59
N TYR A 376 5.74 -3.59 14.96
CA TYR A 376 5.73 -2.26 15.58
C TYR A 376 4.82 -2.19 16.79
N GLY A 377 3.62 -2.80 16.74
CA GLY A 377 2.71 -2.89 17.88
C GLY A 377 3.37 -3.57 19.09
N LEU A 378 4.04 -4.71 18.86
CA LEU A 378 4.82 -5.42 19.87
C LEU A 378 5.97 -4.55 20.44
N ALA A 379 6.76 -3.92 19.56
CA ALA A 379 7.88 -3.08 19.97
C ALA A 379 7.42 -1.87 20.79
N PHE A 380 6.35 -1.19 20.35
CA PHE A 380 5.84 0.01 21.02
C PHE A 380 5.22 -0.29 22.37
N ALA A 381 4.34 -1.28 22.46
CA ALA A 381 3.70 -1.66 23.72
C ALA A 381 4.71 -2.09 24.77
N GLN A 382 5.70 -2.89 24.35
CA GLN A 382 6.78 -3.25 25.22
C GLN A 382 7.58 -2.02 25.62
N SER A 383 7.88 -1.07 24.72
CA SER A 383 8.61 0.16 25.07
C SER A 383 7.92 1.06 26.11
N LEU A 384 6.59 1.03 26.23
CA LEU A 384 5.80 1.88 27.15
C LEU A 384 5.53 1.26 28.53
N SER A 385 5.50 -0.08 28.65
CA SER A 385 5.01 -0.81 29.82
C SER A 385 5.78 -0.64 31.16
N ALA A 386 6.95 0.02 31.14
CA ALA A 386 7.74 0.33 32.35
C ALA A 386 7.38 1.72 32.90
N THR A 387 7.31 2.74 32.05
CA THR A 387 7.03 4.13 32.45
C THR A 387 5.63 4.26 33.08
N ALA A 388 4.64 3.51 32.58
CA ALA A 388 3.30 3.51 33.16
C ALA A 388 3.27 2.87 34.56
N ARG A 389 4.04 1.80 34.79
CA ARG A 389 4.16 1.16 36.11
C ARG A 389 4.89 2.04 37.11
N ASP A 390 5.93 2.74 36.66
CA ASP A 390 6.66 3.68 37.50
C ASP A 390 5.73 4.82 37.96
N VAL A 391 4.92 5.39 37.05
CA VAL A 391 3.93 6.44 37.36
C VAL A 391 2.81 5.93 38.30
N GLU A 392 2.28 4.73 38.06
CA GLU A 392 1.26 4.14 38.94
C GLU A 392 1.82 3.83 40.33
N SER A 393 3.07 3.36 40.43
CA SER A 393 3.74 3.16 41.71
C SER A 393 4.03 4.47 42.44
N THR A 394 4.31 5.56 41.72
CA THR A 394 4.50 6.88 42.35
C THR A 394 3.18 7.46 42.81
N LEU A 395 2.10 7.34 42.03
CA LEU A 395 0.76 7.77 42.44
C LEU A 395 0.24 6.97 43.63
N LEU A 396 0.40 5.65 43.64
CA LEU A 396 0.02 4.81 44.78
C LEU A 396 0.85 5.15 46.02
N ARG A 397 2.15 5.44 45.87
CA ARG A 397 3.01 5.85 46.98
C ARG A 397 2.64 7.25 47.52
N GLN A 398 2.31 8.20 46.63
CA GLN A 398 1.79 9.51 47.01
C GLN A 398 0.44 9.41 47.73
N LEU A 399 -0.51 8.63 47.20
CA LEU A 399 -1.80 8.41 47.85
C LEU A 399 -1.65 7.69 49.21
N ALA A 400 -0.71 6.77 49.33
CA ALA A 400 -0.39 6.11 50.59
C ALA A 400 0.26 7.08 51.61
N GLN A 401 1.11 8.01 51.15
CA GLN A 401 1.69 9.05 51.99
C GLN A 401 0.64 10.09 52.41
N ASP A 402 -0.23 10.54 51.50
CA ASP A 402 -1.35 11.44 51.81
C ASP A 402 -2.36 10.81 52.77
N ALA A 403 -2.55 9.48 52.71
CA ALA A 403 -3.36 8.75 53.66
C ALA A 403 -2.68 8.61 55.03
N SER A 404 -1.36 8.43 55.07
CA SER A 404 -0.57 8.34 56.30
C SER A 404 -0.49 9.67 57.06
N ASP A 405 -0.39 10.79 56.34
CA ASP A 405 -0.37 12.14 56.94
C ASP A 405 -1.74 12.57 57.50
N ARG A 406 -2.82 11.86 57.13
CA ARG A 406 -4.20 12.18 57.55
C ARG A 406 -4.73 11.35 58.71
N THR A 407 -3.97 10.41 59.27
CA THR A 407 -4.50 9.50 60.31
C THR A 407 -3.82 9.61 61.68
N THR A 408 -4.36 10.51 62.51
CA THR A 408 -4.57 10.28 63.95
C THR A 408 -6.07 10.09 64.22
N ALA A 409 -6.68 9.03 63.70
CA ALA A 409 -7.97 8.47 64.16
C ALA A 409 -8.30 7.17 63.40
N PRO A 410 -8.84 6.12 64.04
CA PRO A 410 -9.17 4.86 63.38
C PRO A 410 -10.58 4.95 62.78
N GLN A 411 -10.67 5.22 61.47
CA GLN A 411 -11.93 5.11 60.74
C GLN A 411 -11.79 4.08 59.62
N ARG A 412 -12.61 3.02 59.66
CA ARG A 412 -12.76 2.03 58.59
C ARG A 412 -13.24 2.75 57.33
N ILE A 413 -12.36 2.91 56.35
CA ILE A 413 -12.71 3.42 55.02
C ILE A 413 -13.21 2.23 54.19
N PRO A 414 -14.39 2.32 53.53
CA PRO A 414 -14.83 1.33 52.56
C PRO A 414 -13.88 1.39 51.35
N SER A 415 -13.34 0.24 50.94
CA SER A 415 -12.43 0.15 49.79
C SER A 415 -13.08 0.74 48.53
N PRO A 416 -12.62 1.89 48.01
CA PRO A 416 -13.09 2.38 46.73
C PRO A 416 -12.57 1.42 45.64
N ILE A 417 -13.50 0.93 44.80
CA ILE A 417 -13.19 0.22 43.56
C ILE A 417 -12.58 1.26 42.61
N PHE A 418 -11.31 1.59 42.78
CA PHE A 418 -10.57 2.37 41.79
C PHE A 418 -10.34 1.48 40.57
N ALA A 419 -11.22 1.61 39.58
CA ALA A 419 -10.97 1.10 38.24
C ALA A 419 -9.66 1.71 37.76
N SER A 420 -8.61 0.90 37.66
CA SER A 420 -7.28 1.36 37.25
C SER A 420 -7.41 2.14 35.93
N PRO A 421 -6.81 3.35 35.81
CA PRO A 421 -6.81 4.15 34.58
C PRO A 421 -6.25 3.36 33.38
N TRP A 422 -5.56 2.26 33.65
CA TRP A 422 -5.02 1.35 32.67
C TRP A 422 -6.06 0.45 31.98
N ILE A 423 -7.13 0.07 32.70
CA ILE A 423 -8.24 -0.70 32.12
C ILE A 423 -8.99 0.19 31.13
N LEU A 424 -9.23 1.45 31.50
CA LEU A 424 -9.86 2.45 30.63
C LEU A 424 -9.06 2.70 29.34
N THR A 425 -7.73 2.87 29.45
CA THR A 425 -6.89 3.07 28.25
C THR A 425 -6.82 1.83 27.34
N ARG A 426 -6.81 0.62 27.91
CA ARG A 426 -6.89 -0.63 27.14
C ARG A 426 -8.23 -0.78 26.43
N ILE A 427 -9.34 -0.54 27.13
CA ILE A 427 -10.68 -0.57 26.55
C ILE A 427 -10.77 0.47 25.43
N ALA A 428 -10.30 1.71 25.65
CA ALA A 428 -10.32 2.75 24.64
C ALA A 428 -9.53 2.35 23.37
N LEU A 429 -8.33 1.78 23.50
CA LEU A 429 -7.54 1.32 22.36
C LEU A 429 -8.19 0.15 21.62
N ILE A 430 -8.83 -0.79 22.33
CA ILE A 430 -9.57 -1.91 21.72
C ILE A 430 -10.79 -1.39 20.96
N VAL A 431 -11.56 -0.50 21.57
CA VAL A 431 -12.73 0.12 20.95
C VAL A 431 -12.32 0.89 19.70
N ILE A 432 -11.26 1.70 19.76
CA ILE A 432 -10.72 2.42 18.60
C ILE A 432 -10.29 1.44 17.50
N GLY A 433 -9.56 0.37 17.85
CA GLY A 433 -9.14 -0.64 16.88
C GLY A 433 -10.33 -1.36 16.20
N LEU A 434 -11.35 -1.72 16.96
CA LEU A 434 -12.58 -2.33 16.43
C LEU A 434 -13.36 -1.36 15.54
N LEU A 435 -13.46 -0.09 15.93
CA LEU A 435 -14.10 0.95 15.13
C LEU A 435 -13.37 1.16 13.79
N LEU A 436 -12.04 1.23 13.81
CA LEU A 436 -11.22 1.34 12.59
C LEU A 436 -11.37 0.12 11.68
N ALA A 437 -11.40 -1.08 12.24
CA ALA A 437 -11.62 -2.31 11.48
C ALA A 437 -13.04 -2.38 10.89
N ALA A 438 -14.06 -1.99 11.65
CA ALA A 438 -15.44 -1.91 11.19
C ALA A 438 -15.59 -0.86 10.08
N GLN A 439 -14.93 0.31 10.23
CA GLN A 439 -14.90 1.35 9.20
C GLN A 439 -14.21 0.85 7.92
N ALA A 440 -13.07 0.15 8.04
CA ALA A 440 -12.39 -0.43 6.88
C ALA A 440 -13.27 -1.47 6.18
N ALA A 441 -13.91 -2.37 6.93
CA ALA A 441 -14.83 -3.37 6.39
C ALA A 441 -16.05 -2.73 5.71
N TRP A 442 -16.59 -1.66 6.29
CA TRP A 442 -17.67 -0.87 5.70
C TRP A 442 -17.24 -0.24 4.37
N ILE A 443 -16.09 0.43 4.34
CA ILE A 443 -15.55 1.07 3.13
C ILE A 443 -15.33 0.03 2.01
N VAL A 444 -14.74 -1.12 2.34
CA VAL A 444 -14.52 -2.20 1.37
C VAL A 444 -15.84 -2.80 0.88
N SER A 445 -16.84 -2.92 1.75
CA SER A 445 -18.18 -3.38 1.37
C SER A 445 -18.84 -2.41 0.37
N GLN A 446 -18.67 -1.11 0.59
CA GLN A 446 -19.20 -0.06 -0.28
C GLN A 446 -18.42 0.11 -1.59
N SER A 447 -17.16 -0.35 -1.67
CA SER A 447 -16.35 -0.26 -2.89
C SER A 447 -16.51 -1.46 -3.84
N ARG A 448 -16.99 -2.61 -3.35
CA ARG A 448 -17.36 -3.80 -4.14
C ARG A 448 -18.29 -3.54 -5.34
N PRO A 449 -19.29 -2.64 -5.30
CA PRO A 449 -20.20 -2.39 -6.41
C PRO A 449 -19.52 -1.76 -7.65
N PHE A 450 -18.34 -1.15 -7.49
CA PHE A 450 -17.66 -0.44 -8.58
C PHE A 450 -16.82 -1.37 -9.49
N GLY A 451 -16.73 -2.67 -9.16
CA GLY A 451 -16.04 -3.71 -9.94
C GLY A 451 -14.52 -3.53 -10.05
N ASP A 452 -13.79 -4.62 -10.29
CA ASP A 452 -12.40 -4.53 -10.77
C ASP A 452 -12.35 -3.92 -12.18
N ARG A 453 -11.14 -3.50 -12.61
CA ARG A 453 -10.88 -3.02 -13.99
C ARG A 453 -11.55 -3.96 -14.97
N LEU A 454 -12.29 -3.38 -15.91
CA LEU A 454 -13.16 -4.19 -16.75
C LEU A 454 -12.31 -4.92 -17.80
N PRO A 455 -12.14 -6.26 -17.79
CA PRO A 455 -11.58 -6.95 -18.95
C PRO A 455 -12.53 -6.73 -20.13
N VAL A 456 -12.09 -5.92 -21.09
CA VAL A 456 -12.83 -5.59 -22.32
C VAL A 456 -12.60 -6.65 -23.41
N ALA A 457 -11.62 -7.54 -23.20
CA ALA A 457 -11.28 -8.62 -24.13
C ALA A 457 -12.45 -9.58 -24.44
N SER A 458 -13.40 -9.79 -23.51
CA SER A 458 -14.58 -10.63 -23.75
C SER A 458 -15.66 -9.98 -24.62
N VAL A 459 -15.61 -8.64 -24.77
CA VAL A 459 -16.57 -7.87 -25.58
C VAL A 459 -16.15 -7.81 -27.06
N ALA A 460 -14.90 -8.18 -27.38
CA ALA A 460 -14.37 -8.16 -28.75
C ALA A 460 -14.60 -9.47 -29.54
N GLY A 461 -15.25 -10.48 -28.94
CA GLY A 461 -15.76 -11.66 -29.66
C GLY A 461 -16.97 -11.30 -30.53
N SER A 462 -17.53 -12.26 -31.27
CA SER A 462 -18.70 -12.07 -32.17
C SER A 462 -19.78 -11.12 -31.61
N SER A 463 -20.48 -10.38 -32.48
CA SER A 463 -21.48 -9.37 -32.09
C SER A 463 -22.54 -9.86 -31.07
N GLU A 464 -22.84 -11.15 -31.06
CA GLU A 464 -23.73 -11.82 -30.10
C GLU A 464 -23.07 -12.09 -28.73
N ALA A 465 -21.76 -12.36 -28.69
CA ALA A 465 -20.96 -12.47 -27.48
C ALA A 465 -20.70 -11.09 -26.85
N SER A 466 -20.48 -10.05 -27.67
CA SER A 466 -20.36 -8.67 -27.21
C SER A 466 -21.63 -8.19 -26.51
N THR A 467 -22.79 -8.44 -27.11
CA THR A 467 -24.09 -8.00 -26.59
C THR A 467 -24.47 -8.74 -25.32
N SER A 468 -24.25 -10.06 -25.25
CA SER A 468 -24.48 -10.85 -24.03
C SER A 468 -23.50 -10.50 -22.89
N ALA A 469 -22.23 -10.24 -23.19
CA ALA A 469 -21.26 -9.76 -22.19
C ALA A 469 -21.58 -8.34 -21.69
N LEU A 470 -22.00 -7.44 -22.59
CA LEU A 470 -22.52 -6.11 -22.21
C LEU A 470 -23.79 -6.23 -21.35
N GLN A 471 -24.68 -7.18 -21.65
CA GLN A 471 -25.95 -7.37 -20.95
C GLN A 471 -25.75 -7.96 -19.54
N SER A 472 -24.97 -9.02 -19.40
CA SER A 472 -24.57 -9.57 -18.09
C SER A 472 -23.86 -8.53 -17.22
N ARG A 473 -23.04 -7.67 -17.83
CA ARG A 473 -22.29 -6.65 -17.11
C ARG A 473 -23.12 -5.44 -16.72
N ARG A 474 -24.11 -5.09 -17.55
CA ARG A 474 -25.15 -4.10 -17.23
C ARG A 474 -25.98 -4.55 -16.03
N GLU A 475 -26.30 -5.83 -15.92
CA GLU A 475 -26.99 -6.39 -14.75
C GLU A 475 -26.16 -6.24 -13.47
N ASN A 476 -24.83 -6.47 -13.53
CA ASN A 476 -23.93 -6.28 -12.40
C ASN A 476 -23.77 -4.80 -11.98
N ALA A 477 -23.65 -3.88 -12.94
CA ALA A 477 -23.57 -2.44 -12.67
C ALA A 477 -24.93 -1.84 -12.24
N ALA A 478 -26.04 -2.42 -12.69
CA ALA A 478 -27.39 -2.08 -12.24
C ALA A 478 -27.64 -2.56 -10.80
N ALA A 479 -27.18 -3.77 -10.45
CA ALA A 479 -27.25 -4.25 -9.07
C ALA A 479 -26.46 -3.35 -8.09
N ALA A 480 -25.37 -2.74 -8.55
CA ALA A 480 -24.57 -1.78 -7.78
C ALA A 480 -25.32 -0.46 -7.46
N THR A 481 -26.10 0.05 -8.41
CA THR A 481 -26.85 1.31 -8.28
C THR A 481 -28.20 1.14 -7.57
N VAL A 482 -28.90 0.02 -7.78
CA VAL A 482 -30.15 -0.32 -7.08
C VAL A 482 -29.93 -0.40 -5.56
N ARG A 483 -28.74 -0.82 -5.12
CA ARG A 483 -28.38 -0.87 -3.69
C ARG A 483 -28.15 0.51 -3.05
N LEU A 484 -27.89 1.55 -3.85
CA LEU A 484 -27.66 2.92 -3.41
C LEU A 484 -28.92 3.81 -3.47
N LYS A 485 -29.93 3.42 -4.26
CA LYS A 485 -31.12 4.23 -4.50
C LYS A 485 -32.37 3.36 -4.54
N SER A 486 -32.78 2.88 -3.36
CA SER A 486 -34.05 2.18 -3.18
C SER A 486 -35.17 3.22 -3.00
N ASP A 487 -35.78 3.66 -4.09
CA ASP A 487 -37.22 3.94 -4.16
C ASP A 487 -37.67 4.34 -5.57
N ARG A 488 -38.43 3.44 -6.23
CA ARG A 488 -39.62 3.68 -7.08
C ARG A 488 -39.76 2.61 -8.16
N ALA A 489 -40.93 1.98 -8.17
CA ALA A 489 -41.40 1.10 -9.22
C ALA A 489 -41.80 1.91 -10.47
N THR A 490 -41.12 1.66 -11.58
CA THR A 490 -41.53 2.06 -12.94
C THR A 490 -40.99 1.03 -13.96
N ASP A 491 -41.33 1.21 -15.23
CA ASP A 491 -41.23 0.25 -16.34
C ASP A 491 -39.85 -0.45 -16.54
N PRO A 492 -39.74 -1.80 -16.54
CA PRO A 492 -38.47 -2.54 -16.46
C PRO A 492 -37.48 -2.31 -17.62
N GLN A 493 -37.96 -2.05 -18.84
CA GLN A 493 -37.09 -1.94 -20.02
C GLN A 493 -36.41 -0.56 -20.13
N ASN A 494 -37.11 0.50 -19.72
CA ASN A 494 -36.57 1.86 -19.67
C ASN A 494 -35.63 2.03 -18.48
N ILE A 495 -35.93 1.38 -17.33
CA ILE A 495 -35.05 1.31 -16.15
C ILE A 495 -33.71 0.71 -16.52
N GLY A 496 -33.66 -0.46 -17.18
CA GLY A 496 -32.38 -1.06 -17.52
C GLY A 496 -31.48 -0.11 -18.32
N ARG A 497 -32.06 0.77 -19.15
CA ARG A 497 -31.38 1.68 -20.10
C ARG A 497 -30.80 2.91 -19.41
N SER A 498 -31.60 3.59 -18.59
CA SER A 498 -31.11 4.69 -17.76
C SER A 498 -30.14 4.20 -16.68
N THR A 499 -30.39 3.02 -16.10
CA THR A 499 -29.57 2.48 -15.00
C THR A 499 -28.15 2.14 -15.44
N GLY A 500 -27.95 1.64 -16.66
CA GLY A 500 -26.60 1.40 -17.20
C GLY A 500 -25.79 2.68 -17.42
N LEU A 501 -26.40 3.68 -18.08
CA LEU A 501 -25.76 4.99 -18.29
C LEU A 501 -25.47 5.70 -16.96
N ASN A 502 -26.43 5.68 -16.04
CA ASN A 502 -26.29 6.28 -14.71
C ASN A 502 -25.25 5.55 -13.84
N ALA A 503 -25.07 4.24 -14.01
CA ALA A 503 -24.06 3.48 -13.28
C ALA A 503 -22.65 3.86 -13.72
N PHE A 504 -22.39 3.96 -15.03
CA PHE A 504 -21.07 4.37 -15.53
C PHE A 504 -20.79 5.86 -15.27
N SER A 505 -21.78 6.75 -15.38
CA SER A 505 -21.59 8.15 -14.98
C SER A 505 -21.28 8.27 -13.48
N ALA A 506 -22.01 7.54 -12.62
CA ALA A 506 -21.74 7.52 -11.18
C ALA A 506 -20.35 6.97 -10.84
N VAL A 507 -19.82 6.01 -11.60
CA VAL A 507 -18.43 5.54 -11.43
C VAL A 507 -17.44 6.66 -11.75
N LEU A 508 -17.67 7.39 -12.84
CA LEU A 508 -16.79 8.46 -13.33
C LEU A 508 -16.80 9.71 -12.42
N GLU A 509 -17.89 9.93 -11.67
CA GLU A 509 -17.96 10.97 -10.62
C GLU A 509 -16.95 10.75 -9.48
N TYR A 510 -16.49 9.52 -9.26
CA TYR A 510 -15.48 9.20 -8.24
C TYR A 510 -14.12 8.78 -8.82
N SER A 511 -14.09 8.34 -10.08
CA SER A 511 -12.89 7.78 -10.72
C SER A 511 -12.82 8.21 -12.20
N PRO A 512 -12.44 9.47 -12.48
CA PRO A 512 -12.39 10.00 -13.84
C PRO A 512 -11.22 9.44 -14.66
N LEU A 513 -10.27 8.72 -14.05
CA LEU A 513 -9.17 8.03 -14.76
C LEU A 513 -9.57 6.71 -15.42
N ARG A 514 -10.81 6.25 -15.22
CA ARG A 514 -11.26 4.96 -15.76
C ARG A 514 -11.59 5.05 -17.25
N GLY A 515 -10.57 4.87 -18.08
CA GLY A 515 -10.72 4.82 -19.53
C GLY A 515 -11.62 3.69 -20.02
N ASP A 516 -11.74 2.60 -19.26
CA ASP A 516 -12.70 1.52 -19.51
C ASP A 516 -14.16 1.99 -19.32
N ALA A 517 -14.45 2.72 -18.24
CA ALA A 517 -15.77 3.26 -17.96
C ALA A 517 -16.17 4.35 -18.97
N TRP A 518 -15.24 5.24 -19.36
CA TRP A 518 -15.48 6.23 -20.42
C TRP A 518 -15.84 5.56 -21.76
N LEU A 519 -15.11 4.51 -22.13
CA LEU A 519 -15.36 3.78 -23.37
C LEU A 519 -16.70 3.04 -23.35
N MET A 520 -17.06 2.43 -22.21
CA MET A 520 -18.38 1.80 -22.05
C MET A 520 -19.51 2.80 -22.13
N LEU A 521 -19.35 3.97 -21.50
CA LEU A 521 -20.32 5.05 -21.58
C LEU A 521 -20.47 5.55 -23.03
N ALA A 522 -19.36 5.70 -23.78
CA ALA A 522 -19.37 6.07 -25.20
C ALA A 522 -20.05 5.02 -26.09
N ALA A 523 -19.78 3.72 -25.85
CA ALA A 523 -20.43 2.64 -26.58
C ALA A 523 -21.95 2.63 -26.34
N LEU A 524 -22.38 2.83 -25.09
CA LEU A 524 -23.78 2.88 -24.71
C LEU A 524 -24.49 4.14 -25.23
N SER A 525 -23.84 5.30 -25.24
CA SER A 525 -24.42 6.54 -25.78
C SER A 525 -24.52 6.49 -27.31
N LYS A 526 -23.60 5.83 -28.00
CA LYS A 526 -23.72 5.56 -29.45
C LYS A 526 -24.97 4.74 -29.78
N GLN A 527 -25.28 3.73 -28.97
CA GLN A 527 -26.49 2.91 -29.12
C GLN A 527 -27.77 3.67 -28.71
N HIS A 528 -27.64 4.72 -27.89
CA HIS A 528 -28.72 5.46 -27.26
C HIS A 528 -28.50 6.97 -27.39
N GLN A 529 -28.94 7.51 -28.53
CA GLN A 529 -28.64 8.83 -29.11
C GLN A 529 -28.91 10.10 -28.27
N THR A 530 -29.13 10.03 -26.97
CA THR A 530 -29.89 11.09 -26.25
C THR A 530 -29.28 11.67 -24.97
N ALA A 531 -28.15 11.16 -24.42
CA ALA A 531 -27.66 11.63 -23.12
C ALA A 531 -26.29 12.34 -23.11
N TYR A 532 -25.32 11.87 -23.90
CA TYR A 532 -23.94 12.36 -23.86
C TYR A 532 -23.30 12.37 -25.25
N ASP A 533 -22.44 13.35 -25.52
CA ASP A 533 -21.66 13.41 -26.75
C ASP A 533 -20.62 12.28 -26.81
N THR A 534 -20.80 11.38 -27.77
CA THR A 534 -19.94 10.20 -27.97
C THR A 534 -18.49 10.59 -28.26
N THR A 535 -18.26 11.71 -28.95
CA THR A 535 -16.91 12.16 -29.34
C THR A 535 -16.11 12.62 -28.12
N SER A 536 -16.71 13.45 -27.26
CA SER A 536 -16.14 13.86 -25.98
C SER A 536 -15.82 12.66 -25.06
N LEU A 537 -16.72 11.68 -24.96
CA LEU A 537 -16.48 10.47 -24.15
C LEU A 537 -15.36 9.59 -24.72
N LEU A 538 -15.28 9.45 -26.04
CA LEU A 538 -14.18 8.75 -26.73
C LEU A 538 -12.84 9.42 -26.44
N LYS A 539 -12.75 10.76 -26.53
CA LYS A 539 -11.54 11.51 -26.19
C LYS A 539 -11.08 11.24 -24.76
N MET A 540 -12.00 11.30 -23.79
CA MET A 540 -11.68 10.99 -22.40
C MET A 540 -11.16 9.56 -22.25
N SER A 541 -11.73 8.59 -22.98
CA SER A 541 -11.20 7.22 -22.98
C SER A 541 -9.76 7.16 -23.50
N TYR A 542 -9.42 7.93 -24.55
CA TYR A 542 -8.09 7.99 -25.14
C TYR A 542 -7.06 8.68 -24.22
N TYR A 543 -7.44 9.77 -23.55
CA TYR A 543 -6.54 10.50 -22.66
C TYR A 543 -6.26 9.77 -21.35
N THR A 544 -7.25 9.06 -20.81
CA THR A 544 -7.14 8.40 -19.50
C THR A 544 -6.46 7.04 -19.56
N ALA A 545 -6.53 6.35 -20.70
CA ALA A 545 -5.89 5.05 -20.86
C ALA A 545 -5.26 4.85 -22.26
N PRO A 546 -4.36 5.73 -22.73
CA PRO A 546 -3.84 5.71 -24.09
C PRO A 546 -3.10 4.41 -24.43
N ASN A 547 -2.42 3.79 -23.46
CA ASN A 547 -1.61 2.59 -23.68
C ASN A 547 -2.31 1.27 -23.30
N ALA A 548 -3.59 1.32 -22.91
CA ALA A 548 -4.36 0.14 -22.52
C ALA A 548 -4.80 -0.69 -23.73
N LEU A 549 -4.00 -1.69 -24.09
CA LEU A 549 -4.24 -2.53 -25.27
C LEU A 549 -5.58 -3.29 -25.24
N GLU A 550 -6.07 -3.63 -24.04
CA GLU A 550 -7.34 -4.32 -23.87
C GLU A 550 -8.55 -3.50 -24.34
N LEU A 551 -8.40 -2.18 -24.39
CA LEU A 551 -9.44 -1.25 -24.81
C LEU A 551 -9.45 -1.03 -26.33
N ILE A 552 -8.34 -1.30 -27.03
CA ILE A 552 -8.18 -1.04 -28.47
C ILE A 552 -9.30 -1.67 -29.32
N PRO A 553 -9.65 -2.97 -29.16
CA PRO A 553 -10.73 -3.59 -29.95
C PRO A 553 -12.06 -2.84 -29.89
N LEU A 554 -12.47 -2.43 -28.69
CA LEU A 554 -13.74 -1.74 -28.49
C LEU A 554 -13.64 -0.27 -28.91
N ARG A 555 -12.50 0.40 -28.65
CA ARG A 555 -12.24 1.77 -29.12
C ARG A 555 -12.37 1.86 -30.63
N LEU A 556 -11.72 0.96 -31.37
CA LEU A 556 -11.79 0.94 -32.83
C LEU A 556 -13.22 0.71 -33.34
N THR A 557 -13.96 -0.24 -32.74
CA THR A 557 -15.37 -0.50 -33.10
C THR A 557 -16.27 0.71 -32.88
N VAL A 558 -16.14 1.39 -31.73
CA VAL A 558 -16.95 2.56 -31.41
C VAL A 558 -16.56 3.76 -32.28
N ALA A 559 -15.25 4.05 -32.39
CA ALA A 559 -14.71 5.20 -33.11
C ALA A 559 -14.92 5.12 -34.62
N LEU A 560 -14.59 3.99 -35.27
CA LEU A 560 -14.77 3.84 -36.73
C LEU A 560 -16.24 3.81 -37.13
N GLY A 561 -17.13 3.35 -36.24
CA GLY A 561 -18.56 3.38 -36.50
C GLY A 561 -19.25 4.70 -36.11
N THR A 562 -18.52 5.76 -35.75
CA THR A 562 -19.08 7.07 -35.39
C THR A 562 -18.54 8.15 -36.32
N ASP A 563 -19.35 8.65 -37.25
CA ASP A 563 -18.92 9.60 -38.29
C ASP A 563 -18.32 10.89 -37.72
N ALA A 564 -18.89 11.40 -36.62
CA ALA A 564 -18.39 12.59 -35.94
C ALA A 564 -16.95 12.39 -35.41
N ALA A 565 -16.61 11.20 -34.92
CA ALA A 565 -15.28 10.87 -34.43
C ALA A 565 -14.23 10.80 -35.55
N VAL A 566 -14.62 10.34 -36.75
CA VAL A 566 -13.74 10.24 -37.93
C VAL A 566 -13.46 11.62 -38.55
N LYS A 567 -14.42 12.53 -38.45
CA LYS A 567 -14.31 13.91 -38.97
C LYS A 567 -13.44 14.80 -38.10
N GLU A 568 -13.37 14.51 -36.80
CA GLU A 568 -12.53 15.26 -35.87
C GLU A 568 -11.03 14.92 -36.05
N PRO A 569 -10.16 15.92 -36.29
CA PRO A 569 -8.76 15.67 -36.66
C PRO A 569 -7.97 14.97 -35.54
N GLU A 570 -8.22 15.34 -34.29
CA GLU A 570 -7.53 14.76 -33.14
C GLU A 570 -7.89 13.29 -32.94
N LEU A 571 -9.18 12.94 -33.00
CA LEU A 571 -9.62 11.55 -32.90
C LEU A 571 -9.12 10.72 -34.09
N ARG A 572 -9.04 11.30 -35.29
CA ARG A 572 -8.45 10.63 -36.46
C ARG A 572 -7.01 10.20 -36.21
N ASP A 573 -6.19 11.04 -35.61
CA ASP A 573 -4.80 10.72 -35.29
C ASP A 573 -4.69 9.66 -34.19
N LEU A 574 -5.57 9.71 -33.18
CA LEU A 574 -5.68 8.70 -32.13
C LEU A 574 -6.12 7.32 -32.67
N ILE A 575 -7.09 7.29 -33.59
CA ILE A 575 -7.54 6.08 -34.28
C ILE A 575 -6.41 5.50 -35.14
N ARG A 576 -5.68 6.34 -35.88
CA ARG A 576 -4.53 5.90 -36.68
C ARG A 576 -3.44 5.27 -35.80
N ARG A 577 -3.19 5.84 -34.62
CA ARG A 577 -2.27 5.27 -33.64
C ARG A 577 -2.72 3.88 -33.18
N ASP A 578 -3.98 3.70 -32.80
CA ASP A 578 -4.52 2.41 -32.36
C ASP A 578 -4.44 1.35 -33.49
N LEU A 579 -4.78 1.73 -34.72
CA LEU A 579 -4.63 0.86 -35.90
C LEU A 579 -3.18 0.46 -36.11
N LYS A 580 -2.24 1.40 -36.01
CA LYS A 580 -0.80 1.11 -36.11
C LYS A 580 -0.37 0.12 -35.04
N VAL A 581 -0.73 0.35 -33.77
CA VAL A 581 -0.39 -0.53 -32.65
C VAL A 581 -0.99 -1.93 -32.83
N ALA A 582 -2.24 -2.04 -33.28
CA ALA A 582 -2.91 -3.31 -33.51
C ALA A 582 -2.28 -4.08 -34.70
N MET A 583 -1.84 -3.39 -35.75
CA MET A 583 -1.30 -4.00 -36.96
C MET A 583 0.18 -4.40 -36.85
N THR A 584 1.01 -3.57 -36.21
CA THR A 584 2.46 -3.78 -36.10
C THR A 584 2.89 -4.37 -34.77
N GLY A 585 2.19 -4.05 -33.67
CA GLY A 585 2.61 -4.39 -32.31
C GLY A 585 2.13 -5.75 -31.81
N ARG A 586 0.94 -6.23 -32.22
CA ARG A 586 0.40 -7.53 -31.79
C ARG A 586 -0.55 -8.15 -32.83
N THR A 587 -0.07 -9.16 -33.56
CA THR A 587 -0.85 -9.90 -34.57
C THR A 587 -2.14 -10.52 -34.03
N ALA A 588 -2.23 -10.79 -32.71
CA ALA A 588 -3.43 -11.27 -32.03
C ALA A 588 -4.62 -10.30 -32.07
N LEU A 589 -4.40 -9.00 -32.32
CA LEU A 589 -5.47 -7.99 -32.40
C LEU A 589 -6.06 -7.84 -33.81
N ARG A 590 -5.45 -8.44 -34.84
CA ARG A 590 -5.91 -8.36 -36.24
C ARG A 590 -7.38 -8.80 -36.44
N PRO A 591 -7.87 -9.89 -35.82
CA PRO A 591 -9.28 -10.28 -35.95
C PRO A 591 -10.25 -9.20 -35.41
N ALA A 592 -9.87 -8.52 -34.33
CA ALA A 592 -10.68 -7.43 -33.77
C ALA A 592 -10.70 -6.20 -34.70
N VAL A 593 -9.59 -5.90 -35.36
CA VAL A 593 -9.54 -4.84 -36.39
C VAL A 593 -10.48 -5.18 -37.55
N ALA A 594 -10.54 -6.44 -37.98
CA ALA A 594 -11.45 -6.87 -39.03
C ALA A 594 -12.92 -6.73 -38.63
N ALA A 595 -13.28 -7.11 -37.40
CA ALA A 595 -14.64 -6.93 -36.87
C ALA A 595 -15.03 -5.44 -36.75
N ALA A 596 -14.10 -4.60 -36.30
CA ALA A 596 -14.29 -3.15 -36.24
C ALA A 596 -14.49 -2.54 -37.64
N TYR A 597 -13.72 -2.98 -38.65
CA TYR A 597 -13.86 -2.55 -40.04
C TYR A 597 -15.21 -2.93 -40.65
N GLN A 598 -15.70 -4.15 -40.39
CA GLN A 598 -17.00 -4.61 -40.88
C GLN A 598 -18.16 -3.77 -40.31
N SER A 599 -18.06 -3.40 -39.03
CA SER A 599 -19.05 -2.57 -38.32
C SER A 599 -18.82 -1.05 -38.46
N ALA A 600 -17.80 -0.63 -39.20
CA ALA A 600 -17.47 0.79 -39.40
C ALA A 600 -18.44 1.49 -40.35
N SER A 601 -18.53 2.82 -40.19
CA SER A 601 -19.21 3.73 -41.13
C SER A 601 -18.47 3.81 -42.47
N ALA A 602 -19.09 4.42 -43.48
CA ALA A 602 -18.43 4.63 -44.78
C ALA A 602 -17.13 5.44 -44.64
N ASP A 603 -17.18 6.56 -43.92
CA ASP A 603 -16.02 7.41 -43.63
C ASP A 603 -14.97 6.66 -42.79
N GLY A 604 -15.42 5.87 -41.82
CA GLY A 604 -14.54 5.04 -40.98
C GLY A 604 -13.83 3.94 -41.75
N ARG A 605 -14.49 3.29 -42.71
CA ARG A 605 -13.85 2.31 -43.61
C ARG A 605 -12.79 2.95 -44.49
N ALA A 606 -13.07 4.13 -45.04
CA ALA A 606 -12.08 4.86 -45.84
C ALA A 606 -10.84 5.26 -45.02
N LEU A 607 -11.04 5.72 -43.77
CA LEU A 607 -9.93 6.01 -42.85
C LEU A 607 -9.12 4.75 -42.48
N ALA A 608 -9.81 3.64 -42.20
CA ALA A 608 -9.16 2.38 -41.89
C ALA A 608 -8.38 1.83 -43.10
N GLU A 609 -8.94 1.87 -44.31
CA GLU A 609 -8.27 1.42 -45.53
C GLU A 609 -7.01 2.22 -45.83
N SER A 610 -7.10 3.56 -45.78
CA SER A 610 -5.93 4.42 -45.96
C SER A 610 -4.84 4.10 -44.94
N SER A 611 -5.19 4.08 -43.65
CA SER A 611 -4.23 3.83 -42.56
C SER A 611 -3.63 2.42 -42.58
N ILE A 612 -4.42 1.40 -42.92
CA ILE A 612 -3.95 0.01 -43.01
C ILE A 612 -3.13 -0.19 -44.29
N SER A 613 -3.47 0.47 -45.41
CA SER A 613 -2.73 0.33 -46.67
C SER A 613 -1.29 0.86 -46.57
N GLU A 614 -1.08 1.90 -45.76
CA GLU A 614 0.25 2.42 -45.43
C GLU A 614 1.10 1.44 -44.61
N LEU A 615 0.47 0.53 -43.85
CA LEU A 615 1.14 -0.39 -42.93
C LEU A 615 1.30 -1.80 -43.52
N ASP A 616 0.24 -2.35 -44.12
CA ASP A 616 0.18 -3.70 -44.71
C ASP A 616 -0.87 -3.72 -45.85
N PRO A 617 -0.47 -3.41 -47.10
CA PRO A 617 -1.39 -3.35 -48.23
C PRO A 617 -2.03 -4.72 -48.56
N GLY A 618 -1.34 -5.83 -48.23
CA GLY A 618 -1.86 -7.18 -48.43
C GLY A 618 -2.99 -7.54 -47.47
N TYR A 619 -3.06 -6.90 -46.31
CA TYR A 619 -4.12 -7.13 -45.34
C TYR A 619 -5.45 -6.45 -45.74
N VAL A 620 -5.40 -5.28 -46.40
CA VAL A 620 -6.60 -4.58 -46.89
C VAL A 620 -7.40 -5.45 -47.86
N GLN A 621 -6.72 -6.22 -48.72
CA GLN A 621 -7.36 -7.15 -49.65
C GLN A 621 -8.11 -8.30 -48.95
N LYS A 622 -7.69 -8.66 -47.72
CA LYS A 622 -8.35 -9.68 -46.90
C LYS A 622 -9.53 -9.13 -46.11
N LEU A 623 -9.57 -7.82 -45.87
CA LEU A 623 -10.63 -7.14 -45.13
C LEU A 623 -11.86 -6.85 -46.01
N ARG A 624 -11.64 -6.56 -47.29
CA ARG A 624 -12.76 -6.40 -48.25
C ARG A 624 -13.49 -7.74 -48.35
N PRO A 625 -14.82 -7.78 -48.13
CA PRO A 625 -15.58 -8.98 -48.44
C PRO A 625 -15.32 -9.30 -49.92
N ARG A 626 -14.91 -10.55 -50.20
CA ARG A 626 -14.90 -11.04 -51.58
C ARG A 626 -16.32 -10.84 -52.10
N GLY A 627 -16.48 -9.96 -53.08
CA GLY A 627 -17.75 -9.80 -53.76
C GLY A 627 -18.21 -11.15 -54.33
N PRO A 628 -19.54 -11.34 -54.49
CA PRO A 628 -20.06 -12.55 -55.14
C PRO A 628 -19.48 -12.75 -56.54
#